data_AF-A0AAP3E9I3-F1
#
_entry.id   AF-A0AAP3E9I3-F1
#
_cell.length_a   1.000
_cell.length_b   1.000
_cell.length_c   1.000
_cell.angle_alpha   90.00
_cell.angle_beta   90.00
_cell.angle_gamma   90.00
#
_symmetry.space_group_name_H-M   'P 1'
#
loop_
_entity.id
_entity.type
_entity.pdbx_description
1 polymer ?
#
loop_
_entity_poly.entity_id
_entity_poly.type
_entity_poly.pdbx_seq_one_letter_code
_entity_poly.pdbx_strand_id
1 'polypeptide(L)'
;ECPTKPREASGLDPEAVHERLGLHPVNAFERERRARDFDLESYTVPQSHWYDGPAEGVIVRDKRGTRAKILHPTSDDLEDPVQEVATAAQLVERYATDERIAGVAATLEARDGAVTLEALHERVLEAIGREANYQLYRADGAVDMDAFRSALWDALRRWMDGQ
;
A
#
# COMPACT_ATOMS: atom_id res chain seq x y z
N GLU A 1 -23.91 8.56 49.76
CA GLU A 1 -23.22 7.67 48.77
C GLU A 1 -24.31 7.04 47.91
N CYS A 2 -24.32 7.00 46.58
CA CYS A 2 -23.47 7.54 45.53
C CYS A 2 -24.40 7.91 44.34
N PRO A 3 -24.17 9.03 43.63
CA PRO A 3 -24.90 9.33 42.41
C PRO A 3 -24.45 8.39 41.27
N THR A 4 -25.41 7.75 40.61
CA THR A 4 -25.20 7.00 39.37
C THR A 4 -24.67 7.93 38.29
N LYS A 5 -23.41 7.74 37.88
CA LYS A 5 -22.85 8.40 36.69
C LYS A 5 -23.60 7.92 35.43
N PRO A 6 -23.94 8.82 34.48
CA PRO A 6 -24.30 8.38 33.14
C PRO A 6 -23.07 7.76 32.47
N ARG A 7 -23.27 6.61 31.86
CA ARG A 7 -22.25 5.86 31.12
C ARG A 7 -22.08 6.54 29.77
N GLU A 8 -21.12 7.46 29.67
CA GLU A 8 -20.65 7.94 28.37
C GLU A 8 -20.05 6.76 27.60
N ALA A 9 -20.81 6.24 26.66
CA ALA A 9 -20.28 5.50 25.52
C ALA A 9 -20.38 6.42 24.30
N SER A 10 -19.51 7.44 24.27
CA SER A 10 -19.22 8.16 23.03
C SER A 10 -18.37 7.23 22.16
N GLY A 11 -19.02 6.27 21.51
CA GLY A 11 -18.46 5.61 20.34
C GLY A 11 -18.71 6.54 19.17
N LEU A 12 -17.70 7.32 18.77
CA LEU A 12 -17.76 8.05 17.51
C LEU A 12 -18.05 7.05 16.39
N ASP A 13 -19.13 7.30 15.63
CA ASP A 13 -19.43 6.54 14.43
C ASP A 13 -18.25 6.68 13.45
N PRO A 14 -17.57 5.57 13.09
CA PRO A 14 -16.44 5.60 12.18
C PRO A 14 -16.80 6.22 10.81
N GLU A 15 -18.05 6.11 10.35
CA GLU A 15 -18.48 6.76 9.10
C GLU A 15 -18.49 8.27 9.24
N ALA A 16 -19.09 8.79 10.31
CA ALA A 16 -19.08 10.22 10.61
C ALA A 16 -17.65 10.79 10.76
N VAL A 17 -16.71 9.98 11.27
CA VAL A 17 -15.29 10.37 11.34
C VAL A 17 -14.65 10.40 9.95
N HIS A 18 -14.87 9.38 9.11
CA HIS A 18 -14.32 9.34 7.76
C HIS A 18 -14.89 10.47 6.88
N GLU A 19 -16.21 10.71 6.93
CA GLU A 19 -16.86 11.80 6.20
C GLU A 19 -16.31 13.17 6.60
N ARG A 20 -16.15 13.41 7.90
CA ARG A 20 -15.56 14.67 8.40
C ARG A 20 -14.11 14.86 7.95
N LEU A 21 -13.39 13.77 7.70
CA LEU A 21 -12.01 13.78 7.22
C LEU A 21 -11.92 13.73 5.68
N GLY A 22 -13.04 13.68 4.95
CA GLY A 22 -13.06 13.52 3.50
C GLY A 22 -12.50 12.18 3.02
N LEU A 23 -12.49 11.16 3.88
CA LEU A 23 -12.01 9.82 3.56
C LEU A 23 -13.17 8.94 3.15
N HIS A 24 -12.97 8.16 2.09
CA HIS A 24 -13.87 7.06 1.77
C HIS A 24 -13.54 5.87 2.68
N PRO A 25 -14.48 5.40 3.52
CA PRO A 25 -14.24 4.21 4.32
C PRO A 25 -13.94 3.02 3.40
N VAL A 26 -12.99 2.18 3.79
CA VAL A 26 -12.80 0.89 3.11
C VAL A 26 -14.09 0.09 3.23
N ASN A 27 -14.63 -0.38 2.11
CA ASN A 27 -15.85 -1.18 2.07
C ASN A 27 -15.78 -2.31 3.10
N ALA A 28 -16.73 -2.32 4.03
CA ALA A 28 -16.89 -3.43 4.96
C ALA A 28 -17.97 -4.36 4.42
N PHE A 29 -17.62 -5.61 4.16
CA PHE A 29 -18.60 -6.64 3.79
C PHE A 29 -19.59 -6.91 4.93
N GLU A 30 -19.08 -6.95 6.17
CA GLU A 30 -19.87 -7.11 7.39
C GLU A 30 -19.29 -6.26 8.52
N ARG A 31 -20.15 -5.73 9.40
CA ARG A 31 -19.74 -4.98 10.60
C ARG A 31 -20.26 -5.64 11.86
N GLU A 32 -19.43 -5.63 12.89
CA GLU A 32 -19.80 -5.95 14.28
C GLU A 32 -20.41 -7.35 14.52
N ARG A 33 -19.80 -8.40 13.96
CA ARG A 33 -20.14 -9.79 14.33
C ARG A 33 -19.63 -10.14 15.73
N ARG A 34 -20.40 -10.94 16.45
CA ARG A 34 -19.93 -11.55 17.71
C ARG A 34 -18.90 -12.61 17.38
N ALA A 35 -17.73 -12.55 18.01
CA ALA A 35 -16.65 -13.50 17.77
C ALA A 35 -17.06 -14.97 17.96
N ARG A 36 -17.99 -15.26 18.88
CA ARG A 36 -18.51 -16.63 19.12
C ARG A 36 -19.31 -17.20 17.95
N ASP A 37 -19.88 -16.32 17.12
CA ASP A 37 -20.74 -16.65 15.99
C ASP A 37 -19.97 -16.50 14.66
N PHE A 38 -18.66 -16.29 14.73
CA PHE A 38 -17.78 -16.11 13.60
C PHE A 38 -16.76 -17.26 13.55
N ASP A 39 -16.97 -18.17 12.62
CA ASP A 39 -16.05 -19.25 12.34
C ASP A 39 -15.17 -18.87 11.14
N LEU A 40 -13.85 -18.85 11.38
CA LEU A 40 -12.84 -18.52 10.38
C LEU A 40 -12.76 -19.59 9.30
N GLU A 41 -12.91 -20.87 9.68
CA GLU A 41 -12.69 -22.01 8.79
C GLU A 41 -13.88 -22.22 7.84
N SER A 42 -15.08 -21.78 8.23
CA SER A 42 -16.28 -21.87 7.41
C SER A 42 -16.63 -20.57 6.67
N TYR A 43 -15.81 -19.51 6.79
CA TYR A 43 -16.11 -18.22 6.20
C TYR A 43 -15.92 -18.24 4.68
N THR A 44 -16.99 -17.97 3.93
CA THR A 44 -16.93 -17.89 2.46
C THR A 44 -16.60 -16.46 2.03
N VAL A 45 -15.54 -16.31 1.24
CA VAL A 45 -15.13 -14.99 0.72
C VAL A 45 -16.23 -14.44 -0.22
N PRO A 46 -16.71 -13.20 0.02
CA PRO A 46 -17.81 -12.60 -0.73
C PRO A 46 -17.39 -12.15 -2.14
N GLN A 47 -18.37 -11.72 -2.95
CA GLN A 47 -18.11 -11.08 -4.24
C GLN A 47 -17.45 -9.71 -4.07
N SER A 48 -16.54 -9.37 -4.99
CA SER A 48 -15.89 -8.07 -5.04
C SER A 48 -16.91 -6.98 -5.37
N HIS A 49 -16.78 -5.83 -4.71
CA HIS A 49 -17.53 -4.62 -5.06
C HIS A 49 -16.87 -3.83 -6.20
N TRP A 50 -15.68 -4.24 -6.67
CA TRP A 50 -14.85 -3.47 -7.60
C TRP A 50 -14.67 -4.12 -8.97
N TYR A 51 -14.92 -5.43 -9.09
CA TYR A 51 -14.83 -6.19 -10.33
C TYR A 51 -15.78 -7.37 -10.31
N ASP A 52 -16.07 -7.93 -11.49
CA ASP A 52 -16.92 -9.10 -11.64
C ASP A 52 -16.17 -10.36 -11.20
N GLY A 53 -16.38 -10.78 -9.95
CA GLY A 53 -15.78 -12.00 -9.38
C GLY A 53 -15.71 -11.99 -7.85
N PRO A 54 -15.27 -13.10 -7.23
CA PRO A 54 -15.01 -13.14 -5.79
C PRO A 54 -13.93 -12.13 -5.40
N ALA A 55 -14.03 -11.54 -4.22
CA ALA A 55 -12.93 -10.74 -3.68
C ALA A 55 -11.68 -11.64 -3.50
N GLU A 56 -10.48 -11.06 -3.60
CA GLU A 56 -9.23 -11.80 -3.34
C GLU A 56 -9.15 -12.34 -1.91
N GLY A 57 -9.85 -11.70 -0.99
CA GLY A 57 -9.94 -12.10 0.40
C GLY A 57 -10.59 -11.02 1.24
N VAL A 58 -10.67 -11.29 2.54
CA VAL A 58 -11.17 -10.36 3.54
C VAL A 58 -10.16 -10.18 4.67
N ILE A 59 -10.17 -8.98 5.27
CA ILE A 59 -9.44 -8.70 6.50
C ILE A 59 -10.45 -8.66 7.65
N VAL A 60 -10.33 -9.59 8.58
CA VAL A 60 -11.10 -9.59 9.82
C VAL A 60 -10.36 -8.74 10.84
N ARG A 61 -11.07 -7.80 11.47
CA ARG A 61 -10.52 -6.94 12.53
C ARG A 61 -11.36 -7.10 13.79
N ASP A 62 -10.70 -7.26 14.93
CA ASP A 62 -11.38 -7.17 16.23
C ASP A 62 -11.35 -5.73 16.78
N LYS A 63 -12.14 -5.47 17.83
CA LYS A 63 -12.20 -4.16 18.48
C LYS A 63 -10.93 -3.80 19.27
N ARG A 64 -10.01 -4.75 19.48
CA ARG A 64 -8.73 -4.56 20.16
C ARG A 64 -7.60 -4.24 19.19
N GLY A 65 -7.88 -4.25 17.88
CA GLY A 65 -6.92 -3.95 16.83
C GLY A 65 -6.22 -5.18 16.25
N THR A 66 -6.57 -6.40 16.68
CA THR A 66 -6.09 -7.64 16.07
C THR A 66 -6.63 -7.75 14.65
N ARG A 67 -5.82 -8.32 13.75
CA ARG A 67 -6.19 -8.51 12.34
C ARG A 67 -5.86 -9.93 11.91
N ALA A 68 -6.76 -10.52 11.13
CA ALA A 68 -6.55 -11.79 10.43
C ALA A 68 -6.91 -11.62 8.95
N LYS A 69 -6.32 -12.45 8.09
CA LYS A 69 -6.64 -12.52 6.67
C LYS A 69 -7.34 -13.84 6.38
N ILE A 70 -8.36 -13.80 5.54
CA ILE A 70 -8.96 -14.98 4.92
C ILE A 70 -8.85 -14.74 3.42
N LEU A 71 -8.04 -15.53 2.73
CA LEU A 71 -7.85 -15.43 1.29
C LEU A 71 -8.88 -16.30 0.57
N HIS A 72 -9.26 -15.92 -0.64
CA HIS A 72 -10.05 -16.80 -1.48
C HIS A 72 -9.22 -18.04 -1.82
N PRO A 73 -9.79 -19.26 -1.92
CA PRO A 73 -9.02 -20.49 -2.16
C PRO A 73 -8.16 -20.45 -3.44
N THR A 74 -8.63 -19.76 -4.48
CA THR A 74 -7.86 -19.57 -5.73
C THR A 74 -6.79 -18.47 -5.62
N SER A 75 -6.76 -17.74 -4.51
CA SER A 75 -5.73 -16.76 -4.16
C SER A 75 -4.66 -17.36 -3.24
N ASP A 76 -4.95 -18.50 -2.60
CA ASP A 76 -3.97 -19.27 -1.82
C ASP A 76 -2.91 -19.93 -2.73
N ASP A 77 -3.25 -20.16 -4.00
CA ASP A 77 -2.32 -20.58 -5.06
C ASP A 77 -1.38 -19.45 -5.54
N LEU A 78 -1.55 -18.23 -5.05
CA LEU A 78 -0.48 -17.24 -5.08
C LEU A 78 0.45 -17.54 -3.90
N GLU A 79 1.16 -18.67 -3.98
CA GLU A 79 2.52 -18.69 -3.44
C GLU A 79 3.13 -17.35 -3.86
N ASP A 80 3.64 -16.59 -2.87
CA ASP A 80 4.28 -15.29 -3.09
C ASP A 80 5.09 -15.44 -4.37
N PRO A 81 4.69 -14.78 -5.48
CA PRO A 81 5.13 -15.20 -6.81
C PRO A 81 6.64 -15.32 -6.71
N VAL A 82 7.18 -16.47 -7.10
CA VAL A 82 8.63 -16.69 -7.18
C VAL A 82 9.11 -15.72 -8.25
N GLN A 83 9.28 -14.47 -7.85
CA GLN A 83 9.68 -13.38 -8.69
C GLN A 83 11.17 -13.59 -8.88
N GLU A 84 11.56 -13.74 -10.14
CA GLU A 84 12.97 -13.83 -10.52
C GLU A 84 13.76 -12.76 -9.78
N VAL A 85 14.89 -13.14 -9.18
CA VAL A 85 15.81 -12.23 -8.51
C VAL A 85 16.25 -11.17 -9.53
N ALA A 86 15.58 -10.03 -9.52
CA ALA A 86 15.84 -8.94 -10.43
C ALA A 86 17.04 -8.14 -9.92
N THR A 87 17.98 -7.85 -10.81
CA THR A 87 19.10 -6.97 -10.49
C THR A 87 18.62 -5.54 -10.23
N ALA A 88 19.45 -4.76 -9.53
CA ALA A 88 19.23 -3.33 -9.31
C ALA A 88 18.87 -2.57 -10.60
N ALA A 89 19.59 -2.83 -11.70
CA ALA A 89 19.35 -2.18 -12.98
C ALA A 89 17.98 -2.53 -13.59
N GLN A 90 17.59 -3.81 -13.54
CA GLN A 90 16.28 -4.25 -14.04
C GLN A 90 15.12 -3.65 -13.24
N LEU A 91 15.30 -3.47 -11.93
CA LEU A 91 14.30 -2.81 -11.09
C LEU A 91 14.20 -1.31 -11.40
N VAL A 92 15.33 -0.64 -11.68
CA VAL A 92 15.32 0.76 -12.12
C VAL A 92 14.59 0.87 -13.46
N GLU A 93 14.90 0.03 -14.45
CA GLU A 93 14.21 0.04 -15.75
C GLU A 93 12.70 -0.19 -15.61
N ARG A 94 12.31 -1.10 -14.73
CA ARG A 94 10.90 -1.42 -14.48
C ARG A 94 10.12 -0.28 -13.83
N TYR A 95 10.72 0.39 -12.84
CA TYR A 95 9.99 1.32 -11.98
C TYR A 95 10.30 2.80 -12.26
N ALA A 96 11.49 3.15 -12.73
CA ALA A 96 11.88 4.52 -13.08
C ALA A 96 11.53 4.84 -14.53
N THR A 97 10.28 4.63 -14.92
CA THR A 97 9.75 4.97 -16.24
C THR A 97 9.78 6.48 -16.48
N ASP A 98 9.96 6.91 -17.74
CA ASP A 98 9.95 8.33 -18.11
C ASP A 98 8.71 9.09 -17.61
N GLU A 99 7.53 8.47 -17.70
CA GLU A 99 6.26 9.06 -17.22
C GLU A 99 6.31 9.36 -15.71
N ARG A 100 6.83 8.42 -14.92
CA ARG A 100 7.02 8.61 -13.47
C ARG A 100 8.01 9.73 -13.19
N ILE A 101 9.15 9.72 -13.87
CA ILE A 101 10.20 10.74 -13.67
C ILE A 101 9.64 12.13 -14.00
N ALA A 102 8.95 12.26 -15.14
CA ALA A 102 8.30 13.51 -15.55
C ALA A 102 7.22 13.96 -14.55
N GLY A 103 6.39 13.06 -14.05
CA GLY A 103 5.36 13.38 -13.05
C GLY A 103 5.93 13.87 -11.72
N VAL A 104 7.04 13.28 -11.27
CA VAL A 104 7.76 13.73 -10.06
C VAL A 104 8.44 15.07 -10.30
N ALA A 105 9.11 15.25 -11.44
CA ALA A 105 9.75 16.52 -11.81
C ALA A 105 8.73 17.67 -11.86
N ALA A 106 7.58 17.47 -12.50
CA ALA A 106 6.51 18.47 -12.55
C ALA A 106 5.98 18.83 -11.15
N THR A 107 5.87 17.83 -10.26
CA THR A 107 5.46 18.06 -8.86
C THR A 107 6.49 18.88 -8.08
N LEU A 108 7.78 18.62 -8.31
CA LEU A 108 8.88 19.37 -7.69
C LEU A 108 8.96 20.80 -8.23
N GLU A 109 8.87 21.00 -9.54
CA GLU A 109 8.78 22.32 -10.18
C GLU A 109 7.63 23.15 -9.61
N ALA A 110 6.44 22.56 -9.46
CA ALA A 110 5.27 23.25 -8.94
C ALA A 110 5.42 23.69 -7.46
N ARG A 111 6.28 23.02 -6.68
CA ARG A 111 6.49 23.30 -5.25
C ARG A 111 7.69 24.20 -4.99
N ASP A 112 8.82 23.89 -5.62
CA ASP A 112 10.14 24.40 -5.27
C ASP A 112 10.79 25.18 -6.44
N GLY A 113 10.16 25.18 -7.62
CA GLY A 113 10.58 25.94 -8.80
C GLY A 113 11.74 25.33 -9.60
N ALA A 114 12.80 24.88 -8.94
CA ALA A 114 13.96 24.26 -9.60
C ALA A 114 14.08 22.77 -9.26
N VAL A 115 14.13 21.91 -10.29
CA VAL A 115 14.37 20.48 -10.14
C VAL A 115 15.88 20.22 -10.14
N THR A 116 16.41 19.81 -8.99
CA THR A 116 17.77 19.28 -8.90
C THR A 116 17.74 17.77 -9.05
N LEU A 117 18.83 17.21 -9.58
CA LEU A 117 18.96 15.76 -9.74
C LEU A 117 18.89 15.02 -8.39
N GLU A 118 19.41 15.63 -7.32
CA GLU A 118 19.31 15.09 -5.96
C GLU A 118 17.87 15.05 -5.46
N ALA A 119 17.11 16.16 -5.59
CA ALA A 119 15.70 16.19 -5.18
C ALA A 119 14.84 15.24 -6.02
N LEU A 120 15.11 15.14 -7.32
CA LEU A 120 14.44 14.19 -8.20
C LEU A 120 14.75 12.75 -7.80
N HIS A 121 16.01 12.43 -7.51
CA HIS A 121 16.44 11.12 -7.05
C HIS A 121 15.74 10.70 -5.77
N GLU A 122 15.73 11.56 -4.76
CA GLU A 122 15.06 11.26 -3.50
C GLU A 122 13.56 10.99 -3.70
N ARG A 123 12.88 11.82 -4.49
CA ARG A 123 11.42 11.69 -4.67
C ARG A 123 11.03 10.52 -5.55
N VAL A 124 11.80 10.22 -6.59
CA VAL A 124 11.58 9.01 -7.39
C VAL A 124 11.86 7.77 -6.56
N LEU A 125 12.94 7.76 -5.76
CA LEU A 125 13.24 6.65 -4.85
C LEU A 125 12.12 6.43 -3.83
N GLU A 126 11.56 7.50 -3.25
CA GLU A 126 10.41 7.42 -2.34
C GLU A 126 9.17 6.85 -3.04
N ALA A 127 8.87 7.35 -4.24
CA ALA A 127 7.73 6.88 -5.03
C ALA A 127 7.83 5.38 -5.36
N ILE A 128 9.02 4.94 -5.79
CA ILE A 128 9.28 3.51 -6.06
C ILE A 128 9.24 2.71 -4.77
N GLY A 129 9.84 3.21 -3.68
CA GLY A 129 9.86 2.54 -2.38
C GLY A 129 8.47 2.33 -1.77
N ARG A 130 7.49 3.19 -2.10
CA ARG A 130 6.08 3.04 -1.69
C ARG A 130 5.37 1.94 -2.48
N GLU A 131 5.68 1.78 -3.76
CA GLU A 131 5.05 0.81 -4.66
C GLU A 131 5.71 -0.56 -4.59
N ALA A 132 7.04 -0.59 -4.70
CA ALA A 132 7.85 -1.80 -4.75
C ALA A 132 8.48 -2.15 -3.39
N ASN A 133 7.79 -1.81 -2.28
CA ASN A 133 8.34 -1.97 -0.92
C ASN A 133 8.77 -3.41 -0.63
N TYR A 134 7.94 -4.36 -1.06
CA TYR A 134 8.21 -5.78 -0.86
C TYR A 134 9.45 -6.22 -1.65
N GLN A 135 9.55 -5.85 -2.93
CA GLN A 135 10.67 -6.26 -3.79
C GLN A 135 11.99 -5.63 -3.37
N LEU A 136 11.98 -4.36 -2.94
CA LEU A 136 13.22 -3.66 -2.55
C LEU A 136 13.71 -4.02 -1.15
N TYR A 137 12.81 -4.30 -0.20
CA TYR A 137 13.18 -4.37 1.21
C TYR A 137 12.79 -5.67 1.94
N ARG A 138 11.93 -6.53 1.36
CA ARG A 138 11.38 -7.70 2.07
C ARG A 138 11.56 -9.03 1.37
N ALA A 139 11.80 -9.06 0.07
CA ALA A 139 12.07 -10.30 -0.65
C ALA A 139 13.35 -10.98 -0.12
N ASP A 140 13.32 -12.32 -0.03
CA ASP A 140 14.51 -13.11 0.30
C ASP A 140 15.57 -12.91 -0.80
N GLY A 141 16.71 -12.34 -0.42
CA GLY A 141 17.70 -11.81 -1.38
C GLY A 141 17.51 -10.32 -1.65
N ALA A 142 17.39 -9.53 -0.58
CA ALA A 142 17.25 -8.07 -0.63
C ALA A 142 18.20 -7.46 -1.66
N VAL A 143 17.63 -6.62 -2.53
CA VAL A 143 18.35 -5.91 -3.57
C VAL A 143 19.49 -5.12 -2.94
N ASP A 144 20.66 -5.14 -3.57
CA ASP A 144 21.73 -4.23 -3.21
C ASP A 144 21.24 -2.78 -3.43
N MET A 145 20.86 -2.13 -2.33
CA MET A 145 20.27 -0.80 -2.36
C MET A 145 21.25 0.27 -2.80
N ASP A 146 22.55 0.07 -2.61
CA ASP A 146 23.57 1.02 -3.07
C ASP A 146 23.74 0.89 -4.59
N ALA A 147 23.70 -0.33 -5.12
CA ALA A 147 23.64 -0.57 -6.57
C ALA A 147 22.34 0.00 -7.19
N PHE A 148 21.19 -0.17 -6.52
CA PHE A 148 19.92 0.38 -6.97
C PHE A 148 19.92 1.91 -7.00
N ARG A 149 20.40 2.54 -5.92
CA ARG A 149 20.52 4.01 -5.84
C ARG A 149 21.44 4.57 -6.90
N SER A 150 22.57 3.91 -7.15
CA SER A 150 23.54 4.30 -8.19
C SER A 150 22.94 4.17 -9.59
N ALA A 151 22.29 3.04 -9.90
CA ALA A 151 21.62 2.84 -11.18
C ALA A 151 20.47 3.83 -11.41
N LEU A 152 19.73 4.19 -10.35
CA LEU A 152 18.69 5.20 -10.41
C LEU A 152 19.28 6.59 -10.69
N TRP A 153 20.40 6.93 -10.05
CA TRP A 153 21.14 8.17 -10.31
C TRP A 153 21.51 8.30 -11.79
N ASP A 154 22.09 7.24 -12.36
CA ASP A 154 22.47 7.23 -13.78
C ASP A 154 21.25 7.33 -14.71
N ALA A 155 20.14 6.68 -14.37
CA ALA A 155 18.90 6.78 -15.14
C ALA A 155 18.33 8.20 -15.15
N LEU A 156 18.25 8.85 -13.98
CA LEU A 156 17.73 10.20 -13.87
C LEU A 156 18.64 11.23 -14.53
N ARG A 157 19.96 11.06 -14.42
CA ARG A 157 20.92 11.91 -15.12
C ARG A 157 20.74 11.83 -16.64
N ARG A 158 20.64 10.61 -17.19
CA ARG A 158 20.38 10.40 -18.63
C ARG A 158 19.06 11.02 -19.06
N TRP A 159 18.02 10.92 -18.23
CA TRP A 159 16.72 11.53 -18.50
C TRP A 159 16.82 13.06 -18.53
N MET A 160 17.49 13.69 -17.55
CA MET A 160 17.69 15.14 -17.48
C MET A 160 18.56 15.67 -18.63
N ASP A 161 19.63 14.95 -19.00
CA ASP A 161 20.52 15.33 -20.11
C ASP A 161 19.83 15.24 -21.48
N GLY A 162 18.72 14.49 -21.56
CA GLY A 162 17.91 14.31 -22.77
C GLY A 162 16.69 15.23 -22.89
N GLN A 163 16.47 16.13 -21.92
CA GLN A 163 15.41 17.16 -21.96
C GLN A 163 15.80 18.39 -22.78
#